data_AF-A0A3D6CCP7-F1
#
_entry.id   AF-A0A3D6CCP7-F1
#
_cell.length_a   1.000
_cell.length_b   1.000
_cell.length_c   1.000
_cell.angle_alpha   90.00
_cell.angle_beta   90.00
_cell.angle_gamma   90.00
#
_symmetry.space_group_name_H-M   'P 1'
#
loop_
_entity.id
_entity.type
_entity.pdbx_description
1 polymer ?
#
loop_
_entity_poly.entity_id
_entity_poly.type
_entity_poly.pdbx_seq_one_letter_code
_entity_poly.pdbx_strand_id
1 'polypeptide(L)'
;MDLYTMMKYYAGSDDPKNMEQTRDGNMINVFPTKKVILPVDVDLVRKNGTVNATDSVVSELRFEIPKNVLYKNDAAILNIIAANKWKRPIYFTSPYGELGFQQYLRQDGMTYRLVPVMNSEVNSDWVFDVMSKKFGFGNADKPGVYFDEENRRHLNSIRLQYAQAAGFLADNGRAEDAKKLLNKCDKMMLQENFPYGMVSRNQQHNQISLQLLYAAYRAGDMELANRISSSLKKDMEQQVAYYQSLRDTRRDNLAYEEERNNNLLRGLTGLEQQFKNPKPVTELPQTIPGNAAPATP
;
A
#
# COMPACT_ATOMS: atom_id res chain seq x y z
N MET A 1 -17.13 -17.38 -12.70
CA MET A 1 -16.72 -17.73 -14.09
C MET A 1 -15.20 -17.73 -14.18
N ASP A 2 -14.57 -18.56 -14.99
CA ASP A 2 -13.12 -18.46 -15.26
C ASP A 2 -12.78 -17.11 -15.91
N LEU A 3 -11.79 -16.40 -15.39
CA LEU A 3 -11.45 -15.04 -15.83
C LEU A 3 -11.01 -15.02 -17.29
N TYR A 4 -10.23 -16.02 -17.74
CA TYR A 4 -9.79 -16.09 -19.13
C TYR A 4 -10.98 -16.27 -20.08
N THR A 5 -11.90 -17.16 -19.72
CA THR A 5 -13.16 -17.37 -20.44
C THR A 5 -13.96 -16.08 -20.53
N MET A 6 -14.16 -15.39 -19.40
CA MET A 6 -14.92 -14.14 -19.35
C MET A 6 -14.30 -13.06 -20.25
N MET A 7 -13.00 -12.85 -20.13
CA MET A 7 -12.31 -11.80 -20.88
C MET A 7 -12.25 -12.10 -22.38
N LYS A 8 -12.06 -13.37 -22.77
CA LYS A 8 -11.92 -13.77 -24.17
C LYS A 8 -13.25 -13.86 -24.92
N TYR A 9 -14.26 -14.45 -24.31
CA TYR A 9 -15.51 -14.80 -25.00
C TYR A 9 -16.66 -13.84 -24.72
N TYR A 10 -16.54 -12.95 -23.74
CA TYR A 10 -17.56 -11.95 -23.42
C TYR A 10 -16.98 -10.54 -23.49
N ALA A 11 -16.20 -10.12 -22.49
CA ALA A 11 -15.79 -8.73 -22.33
C ALA A 11 -14.90 -8.20 -23.48
N GLY A 12 -14.17 -9.08 -24.17
CA GLY A 12 -13.33 -8.77 -25.32
C GLY A 12 -13.76 -9.46 -26.62
N SER A 13 -14.99 -9.96 -26.71
CA SER A 13 -15.51 -10.68 -27.88
C SER A 13 -16.42 -9.79 -28.72
N ASP A 14 -16.18 -9.75 -30.03
CA ASP A 14 -17.05 -9.09 -31.02
C ASP A 14 -18.16 -10.02 -31.56
N ASP A 15 -18.30 -11.25 -31.02
CA ASP A 15 -19.42 -12.13 -31.35
C ASP A 15 -20.74 -11.53 -30.83
N PRO A 16 -21.69 -11.16 -31.72
CA PRO A 16 -22.96 -10.56 -31.32
C PRO A 16 -23.78 -11.40 -30.34
N LYS A 17 -23.55 -12.72 -30.27
CA LYS A 17 -24.23 -13.63 -29.32
C LYS A 17 -23.81 -13.40 -27.86
N ASN A 18 -22.64 -12.81 -27.64
CA ASN A 18 -22.07 -12.55 -26.31
C ASN A 18 -22.06 -11.04 -25.97
N MET A 19 -22.79 -10.25 -26.75
CA MET A 19 -22.96 -8.81 -26.60
C MET A 19 -24.42 -8.49 -26.26
N GLU A 20 -24.64 -7.34 -25.63
CA GLU A 20 -26.00 -6.85 -25.35
C GLU A 20 -26.32 -5.63 -26.22
N GLN A 21 -27.58 -5.52 -26.63
CA GLN A 21 -28.05 -4.36 -27.37
C GLN A 21 -28.50 -3.26 -26.39
N THR A 22 -27.98 -2.05 -26.57
CA THR A 22 -28.42 -0.87 -25.83
C THR A 22 -29.76 -0.37 -26.36
N ARG A 23 -30.41 0.53 -25.61
CA ARG A 23 -31.69 1.14 -26.01
C ARG A 23 -31.64 1.85 -27.37
N ASP A 24 -30.47 2.37 -27.75
CA ASP A 24 -30.26 3.08 -29.01
C ASP A 24 -29.88 2.13 -30.16
N GLY A 25 -29.94 0.82 -29.94
CA GLY A 25 -29.69 -0.22 -30.94
C GLY A 25 -28.23 -0.64 -31.11
N ASN A 26 -27.29 0.02 -30.41
CA ASN A 26 -25.87 -0.31 -30.48
C ASN A 26 -25.55 -1.59 -29.68
N MET A 27 -24.66 -2.43 -30.19
CA MET A 27 -24.16 -3.60 -29.46
C MET A 27 -23.00 -3.21 -28.55
N ILE A 28 -23.01 -3.68 -27.29
CA ILE A 28 -21.93 -3.47 -26.33
C ILE A 28 -21.39 -4.80 -25.79
N ASN A 29 -20.09 -4.86 -25.56
CA ASN A 29 -19.47 -5.98 -24.86
C ASN A 29 -19.92 -5.97 -23.39
N VAL A 30 -20.15 -7.16 -22.85
CA VAL A 30 -20.57 -7.35 -21.45
C VAL A 30 -19.66 -8.33 -20.74
N PHE A 31 -19.67 -8.29 -19.40
CA PHE A 31 -19.14 -9.37 -18.58
C PHE A 31 -20.31 -9.91 -17.73
N PRO A 32 -20.72 -11.18 -17.92
CA PRO A 32 -21.98 -11.69 -17.39
C PRO A 32 -22.00 -11.85 -15.86
N THR A 33 -20.84 -11.76 -15.21
CA THR A 33 -20.72 -11.82 -13.76
C THR A 33 -19.52 -11.02 -13.28
N LYS A 34 -19.62 -10.44 -12.08
CA LYS A 34 -18.48 -9.81 -11.39
C LYS A 34 -17.60 -10.83 -10.66
N LYS A 35 -18.10 -12.03 -10.40
CA LYS A 35 -17.42 -13.06 -9.61
C LYS A 35 -16.61 -13.99 -10.52
N VAL A 36 -15.30 -13.85 -10.42
CA VAL A 36 -14.35 -14.56 -11.29
C VAL A 36 -13.45 -15.47 -10.48
N ILE A 37 -12.95 -16.50 -11.17
CA ILE A 37 -11.92 -17.40 -10.68
C ILE A 37 -10.73 -17.36 -11.63
N LEU A 38 -9.52 -17.48 -11.11
CA LEU A 38 -8.30 -17.67 -11.89
C LEU A 38 -7.63 -18.98 -11.42
N PRO A 39 -7.67 -20.06 -12.22
CA PRO A 39 -7.05 -21.34 -11.86
C PRO A 39 -5.56 -21.20 -11.58
N VAL A 40 -5.07 -21.96 -10.61
CA VAL A 40 -3.65 -22.00 -10.22
C VAL A 40 -3.08 -23.37 -10.55
N ASP A 41 -2.00 -23.37 -11.33
CA ASP A 41 -1.13 -24.54 -11.47
C ASP A 41 -0.18 -24.55 -10.27
N VAL A 42 -0.53 -25.30 -9.23
CA VAL A 42 0.18 -25.33 -7.94
C VAL A 42 1.63 -25.81 -8.11
N ASP A 43 1.85 -26.80 -8.96
CA ASP A 43 3.18 -27.34 -9.23
C ASP A 43 4.05 -26.30 -9.94
N LEU A 44 3.49 -25.59 -10.92
CA LEU A 44 4.20 -24.53 -11.64
C LEU A 44 4.60 -23.37 -10.72
N VAL A 45 3.68 -22.87 -9.89
CA VAL A 45 3.97 -21.70 -9.02
C VAL A 45 4.98 -22.04 -7.92
N ARG A 46 4.99 -23.29 -7.44
CA ARG A 46 6.04 -23.78 -6.51
C ARG A 46 7.37 -23.96 -7.24
N LYS A 47 7.37 -24.56 -8.43
CA LYS A 47 8.58 -24.79 -9.22
C LYS A 47 9.28 -23.51 -9.67
N ASN A 48 8.51 -22.47 -10.01
CA ASN A 48 9.06 -21.22 -10.57
C ASN A 48 9.33 -20.12 -9.52
N GLY A 49 9.14 -20.40 -8.23
CA GLY A 49 9.39 -19.43 -7.15
C GLY A 49 8.37 -18.28 -7.11
N THR A 50 7.13 -18.51 -7.55
CA THR A 50 6.04 -17.55 -7.33
C THR A 50 5.57 -17.53 -5.88
N VAL A 51 5.68 -18.67 -5.22
CA VAL A 51 5.32 -18.86 -3.81
C VAL A 51 6.51 -19.41 -3.04
N ASN A 52 6.53 -19.13 -1.74
CA ASN A 52 7.48 -19.70 -0.80
C ASN A 52 7.08 -21.15 -0.46
N ALA A 53 8.02 -21.93 0.05
CA ALA A 53 7.74 -23.31 0.46
C ALA A 53 6.63 -23.38 1.53
N THR A 54 6.61 -22.42 2.45
CA THR A 54 5.67 -22.30 3.57
C THR A 54 4.33 -21.68 3.20
N ASP A 55 4.15 -21.21 1.97
CA ASP A 55 2.90 -20.56 1.57
C ASP A 55 1.74 -21.56 1.51
N SER A 56 0.60 -21.12 2.04
CA SER A 56 -0.70 -21.78 1.88
C SER A 56 -1.31 -21.41 0.53
N VAL A 57 -0.88 -22.14 -0.51
CA VAL A 57 -1.26 -21.87 -1.90
C VAL A 57 -2.70 -22.31 -2.17
N VAL A 58 -3.50 -21.44 -2.76
CA VAL A 58 -4.87 -21.77 -3.21
C VAL A 58 -4.86 -22.39 -4.60
N SER A 59 -5.80 -23.29 -4.88
CA SER A 59 -5.97 -23.90 -6.21
C SER A 59 -6.55 -22.94 -7.26
N GLU A 60 -7.13 -21.82 -6.81
CA GLU A 60 -7.64 -20.75 -7.67
C GLU A 60 -7.76 -19.44 -6.89
N LEU A 61 -7.51 -18.30 -7.55
CA LEU A 61 -7.85 -17.00 -6.99
C LEU A 61 -9.34 -16.77 -7.23
N ARG A 62 -10.09 -16.53 -6.17
CA ARG A 62 -11.49 -16.09 -6.21
C ARG A 62 -11.55 -14.61 -5.86
N PHE A 63 -12.14 -13.79 -6.72
CA PHE A 63 -12.36 -12.36 -6.43
C PHE A 63 -13.58 -11.79 -7.18
N GLU A 64 -14.07 -10.66 -6.69
CA GLU A 64 -15.17 -9.92 -7.31
C GLU A 64 -14.65 -8.61 -7.90
N ILE A 65 -14.98 -8.34 -9.17
CA ILE A 65 -14.65 -7.08 -9.83
C ILE A 65 -15.59 -6.00 -9.32
N PRO A 66 -15.10 -4.98 -8.59
CA PRO A 66 -15.96 -4.00 -7.92
C PRO A 66 -16.38 -2.86 -8.87
N LYS A 67 -16.57 -3.16 -10.16
CA LYS A 67 -16.93 -2.18 -11.21
C LYS A 67 -18.11 -2.68 -12.03
N ASN A 68 -18.97 -1.75 -12.45
CA ASN A 68 -20.07 -2.02 -13.40
C ASN A 68 -19.62 -1.87 -14.86
N VAL A 69 -18.54 -1.14 -15.09
CA VAL A 69 -17.97 -0.86 -16.41
C VAL A 69 -16.48 -1.10 -16.34
N LEU A 70 -15.94 -1.82 -17.32
CA LEU A 70 -14.51 -2.01 -17.50
C LEU A 70 -14.03 -1.11 -18.63
N TYR A 71 -13.14 -0.18 -18.34
CA TYR A 71 -12.46 0.60 -19.37
C TYR A 71 -11.29 -0.19 -19.97
N LYS A 72 -10.69 0.32 -21.06
CA LYS A 72 -9.59 -0.35 -21.76
C LYS A 72 -8.40 -0.66 -20.84
N ASN A 73 -8.08 0.24 -19.91
CA ASN A 73 -7.03 0.04 -18.91
C ASN A 73 -7.37 -1.10 -17.93
N ASP A 74 -8.63 -1.20 -17.48
CA ASP A 74 -9.07 -2.29 -16.60
C ASP A 74 -9.00 -3.63 -17.33
N ALA A 75 -9.56 -3.68 -18.54
CA ALA A 75 -9.57 -4.87 -19.38
C ALA A 75 -8.16 -5.33 -19.75
N ALA A 76 -7.22 -4.41 -19.97
CA ALA A 76 -5.82 -4.76 -20.23
C ALA A 76 -5.19 -5.50 -19.03
N ILE A 77 -5.40 -5.02 -17.80
CA ILE A 77 -4.85 -5.66 -16.59
C ILE A 77 -5.46 -7.06 -16.40
N LEU A 78 -6.78 -7.18 -16.50
CA LEU A 78 -7.46 -8.48 -16.36
C LEU A 78 -7.01 -9.48 -17.44
N ASN A 79 -6.85 -9.03 -18.69
CA ASN A 79 -6.35 -9.88 -19.78
C ASN A 79 -4.91 -10.33 -19.57
N ILE A 80 -4.02 -9.45 -19.11
CA ILE A 80 -2.63 -9.82 -18.77
C ILE A 80 -2.65 -10.91 -17.69
N ILE A 81 -3.42 -10.71 -16.61
CA ILE A 81 -3.55 -11.68 -15.53
C ILE A 81 -4.07 -13.02 -16.05
N ALA A 82 -5.17 -12.99 -16.80
CA ALA A 82 -5.85 -14.19 -17.29
C ALA A 82 -5.02 -15.00 -18.30
N ALA A 83 -4.33 -14.31 -19.22
CA ALA A 83 -3.55 -14.95 -20.28
C ALA A 83 -2.16 -15.42 -19.80
N ASN A 84 -1.63 -14.86 -18.71
CA ASN A 84 -0.29 -15.17 -18.20
C ASN A 84 -0.13 -16.64 -17.77
N LYS A 85 -1.20 -17.27 -17.25
CA LYS A 85 -1.20 -18.67 -16.75
C LYS A 85 0.03 -18.98 -15.87
N TRP A 86 0.39 -18.05 -14.99
CA TRP A 86 1.53 -18.16 -14.06
C TRP A 86 2.90 -18.36 -14.71
N LYS A 87 3.03 -18.16 -16.03
CA LYS A 87 4.31 -18.35 -16.75
C LYS A 87 5.30 -17.22 -16.49
N ARG A 88 4.83 -16.01 -16.19
CA ARG A 88 5.66 -14.86 -15.83
C ARG A 88 5.18 -14.22 -14.53
N PRO A 89 6.09 -13.63 -13.73
CA PRO A 89 5.69 -12.82 -12.60
C PRO A 89 4.88 -11.59 -13.05
N ILE A 90 3.83 -11.25 -12.31
CA ILE A 90 3.07 -10.02 -12.49
C ILE A 90 3.31 -9.14 -11.26
N TYR A 91 3.84 -7.95 -11.51
CA TYR A 91 4.19 -6.97 -10.47
C TYR A 91 3.45 -5.65 -10.70
N PHE A 92 3.14 -4.98 -9.59
CA PHE A 92 2.53 -3.66 -9.52
C PHE A 92 3.44 -2.73 -8.73
N THR A 93 3.48 -1.46 -9.13
CA THR A 93 4.29 -0.41 -8.48
C THR A 93 3.61 0.22 -7.26
N SER A 94 2.34 -0.14 -7.01
CA SER A 94 1.55 0.26 -5.85
C SER A 94 0.60 -0.88 -5.45
N PRO A 95 0.02 -0.87 -4.23
CA PRO A 95 -1.14 -1.71 -3.95
C PRO A 95 -2.21 -1.42 -5.00
N TYR A 96 -2.80 -2.48 -5.56
CA TYR A 96 -3.78 -2.34 -6.65
C TYR A 96 -5.05 -3.14 -6.32
N GLY A 97 -6.07 -2.43 -5.83
CA GLY A 97 -7.33 -3.03 -5.39
C GLY A 97 -8.56 -2.72 -6.26
N GLU A 98 -8.41 -1.86 -7.27
CA GLU A 98 -9.54 -1.42 -8.10
C GLU A 98 -10.26 -2.55 -8.84
N LEU A 99 -9.61 -3.70 -9.01
CA LEU A 99 -10.14 -4.87 -9.71
C LEU A 99 -10.39 -6.07 -8.80
N GLY A 100 -10.36 -5.88 -7.47
CA GLY A 100 -10.82 -6.86 -6.48
C GLY A 100 -9.82 -7.95 -6.09
N PHE A 101 -8.66 -8.04 -6.74
CA PHE A 101 -7.65 -9.06 -6.43
C PHE A 101 -6.60 -8.62 -5.38
N GLN A 102 -6.81 -7.52 -4.66
CA GLN A 102 -5.83 -6.96 -3.71
C GLN A 102 -5.37 -7.96 -2.65
N GLN A 103 -6.26 -8.82 -2.17
CA GLN A 103 -5.96 -9.87 -1.19
C GLN A 103 -4.95 -10.92 -1.66
N TYR A 104 -4.60 -10.90 -2.94
CA TYR A 104 -3.58 -11.76 -3.56
C TYR A 104 -2.33 -10.96 -3.97
N LEU A 105 -2.24 -9.68 -3.60
CA LEU A 105 -1.04 -8.87 -3.77
C LEU A 105 -0.18 -8.95 -2.52
N ARG A 106 1.10 -9.27 -2.74
CA ARG A 106 2.12 -9.39 -1.69
C ARG A 106 3.24 -8.41 -1.95
N GLN A 107 3.62 -7.61 -0.96
CA GLN A 107 4.81 -6.78 -1.00
C GLN A 107 6.05 -7.67 -1.17
N ASP A 108 6.85 -7.36 -2.18
CA ASP A 108 7.96 -8.17 -2.66
C ASP A 108 9.16 -7.24 -2.95
N GLY A 109 9.52 -6.44 -1.94
CA GLY A 109 10.49 -5.34 -2.02
C GLY A 109 9.81 -3.98 -2.24
N MET A 110 10.26 -3.22 -3.24
CA MET A 110 9.65 -1.94 -3.64
C MET A 110 8.40 -2.11 -4.53
N THR A 111 7.91 -3.34 -4.69
CA THR A 111 6.84 -3.70 -5.64
C THR A 111 5.89 -4.69 -4.99
N TYR A 112 4.72 -4.89 -5.60
CA TYR A 112 3.71 -5.84 -5.15
C TYR A 112 3.52 -6.93 -6.21
N ARG A 113 3.68 -8.19 -5.83
CA ARG A 113 3.54 -9.34 -6.72
C ARG A 113 2.15 -9.95 -6.57
N LEU A 114 1.52 -10.30 -7.69
CA LEU A 114 0.34 -11.17 -7.67
C LEU A 114 0.77 -12.61 -7.36
N VAL A 115 0.26 -13.17 -6.29
CA VAL A 115 0.58 -14.53 -5.82
C VAL A 115 -0.70 -15.29 -5.42
N PRO A 116 -0.76 -16.62 -5.61
CA PRO A 116 -1.91 -17.43 -5.23
C PRO A 116 -1.93 -17.75 -3.73
N VAL A 117 -1.79 -16.71 -2.89
CA VAL A 117 -1.79 -16.80 -1.43
C VAL A 117 -2.65 -15.66 -0.92
N MET A 118 -3.69 -15.99 -0.16
CA MET A 118 -4.62 -15.01 0.36
C MET A 118 -4.05 -14.34 1.60
N ASN A 119 -4.17 -13.01 1.68
CA ASN A 119 -3.79 -12.19 2.85
C ASN A 119 -2.32 -12.38 3.29
N SER A 120 -1.43 -12.67 2.34
CA SER A 120 0.02 -12.69 2.55
C SER A 120 0.59 -11.34 2.16
N GLU A 121 0.47 -10.36 3.05
CA GLU A 121 0.75 -8.95 2.72
C GLU A 121 2.22 -8.68 2.41
N VAL A 122 3.17 -9.39 3.03
CA VAL A 122 4.62 -9.14 2.88
C VAL A 122 5.39 -10.45 2.74
N ASN A 123 6.24 -10.55 1.70
CA ASN A 123 7.17 -11.65 1.51
C ASN A 123 8.41 -11.50 2.40
N SER A 124 8.25 -11.79 3.70
CA SER A 124 9.18 -11.38 4.77
C SER A 124 10.68 -11.61 4.49
N ASP A 125 11.07 -12.85 4.15
CA ASP A 125 12.49 -13.18 3.93
C ASP A 125 13.04 -12.50 2.68
N TRP A 126 12.26 -12.51 1.60
CA TRP A 126 12.64 -11.88 0.35
C TRP A 126 12.78 -10.37 0.50
N VAL A 127 11.75 -9.73 1.07
CA VAL A 127 11.69 -8.28 1.34
C VAL A 127 12.89 -7.85 2.16
N PHE A 128 13.21 -8.56 3.23
CA PHE A 128 14.38 -8.27 4.05
C PHE A 128 15.68 -8.36 3.23
N ASP A 129 15.88 -9.44 2.46
CA ASP A 129 17.09 -9.64 1.66
C ASP A 129 17.26 -8.54 0.60
N VAL A 130 16.23 -8.32 -0.23
CA VAL A 130 16.32 -7.38 -1.36
C VAL A 130 16.39 -5.94 -0.87
N MET A 131 15.64 -5.56 0.16
CA MET A 131 15.65 -4.20 0.68
C MET A 131 16.93 -3.86 1.44
N SER A 132 17.54 -4.83 2.10
CA SER A 132 18.83 -4.60 2.76
C SER A 132 19.98 -4.40 1.77
N LYS A 133 19.91 -5.00 0.57
CA LYS A 133 21.07 -5.17 -0.32
C LYS A 133 21.00 -4.46 -1.68
N LYS A 134 19.80 -4.26 -2.24
CA LYS A 134 19.67 -4.00 -3.69
C LYS A 134 19.24 -2.59 -4.07
N PHE A 135 18.50 -1.87 -3.22
CA PHE A 135 17.87 -0.62 -3.64
C PHE A 135 18.73 0.64 -3.38
N GLY A 136 18.67 1.55 -4.35
CA GLY A 136 19.21 2.91 -4.27
C GLY A 136 18.14 3.94 -3.90
N PHE A 137 18.58 5.11 -3.44
CA PHE A 137 17.73 6.16 -2.86
C PHE A 137 17.95 7.53 -3.53
N GLY A 138 18.35 7.53 -4.80
CA GLY A 138 18.46 8.76 -5.60
C GLY A 138 19.42 9.81 -5.02
N ASN A 139 20.52 9.37 -4.41
CA ASN A 139 21.52 10.23 -3.74
C ASN A 139 20.98 11.05 -2.55
N ALA A 140 19.86 10.66 -1.95
CA ALA A 140 19.36 11.30 -0.73
C ALA A 140 20.29 11.12 0.48
N ASP A 141 21.31 10.25 0.36
CA ASP A 141 22.40 10.04 1.31
C ASP A 141 23.57 11.04 1.17
N LYS A 142 23.55 11.93 0.16
CA LYS A 142 24.63 12.91 -0.08
C LYS A 142 24.25 14.29 0.47
N PRO A 143 25.05 14.91 1.35
CA PRO A 143 24.71 16.21 1.92
C PRO A 143 24.43 17.30 0.88
N GLY A 144 23.43 18.13 1.14
CA GLY A 144 23.10 19.30 0.33
C GLY A 144 22.34 19.02 -0.97
N VAL A 145 21.78 17.82 -1.14
CA VAL A 145 20.98 17.49 -2.34
C VAL A 145 19.56 18.04 -2.18
N TYR A 146 19.17 18.92 -3.11
CA TYR A 146 17.81 19.40 -3.23
C TYR A 146 16.95 18.46 -4.08
N PHE A 147 15.76 18.12 -3.58
CA PHE A 147 14.74 17.41 -4.34
C PHE A 147 13.56 18.33 -4.61
N ASP A 148 13.14 18.41 -5.88
CA ASP A 148 11.88 19.03 -6.27
C ASP A 148 10.66 18.17 -5.84
N GLU A 149 9.46 18.66 -6.13
CA GLU A 149 8.21 18.00 -5.72
C GLU A 149 8.08 16.56 -6.26
N GLU A 150 8.40 16.33 -7.54
CA GLU A 150 8.28 15.00 -8.14
C GLU A 150 9.31 14.02 -7.57
N ASN A 151 10.55 14.47 -7.35
CA ASN A 151 11.57 13.60 -6.75
C ASN A 151 11.25 13.30 -5.27
N ARG A 152 10.70 14.26 -4.52
CA ARG A 152 10.18 14.01 -3.16
C ARG A 152 9.06 12.97 -3.15
N ARG A 153 8.18 12.96 -4.16
CA ARG A 153 7.13 11.94 -4.30
C ARG A 153 7.72 10.53 -4.47
N HIS A 154 8.78 10.38 -5.25
CA HIS A 154 9.49 9.10 -5.40
C HIS A 154 10.20 8.68 -4.11
N LEU A 155 10.89 9.58 -3.41
CA LEU A 155 11.50 9.29 -2.11
C LEU A 155 10.44 8.89 -1.06
N ASN A 156 9.29 9.56 -1.04
CA ASN A 156 8.18 9.17 -0.18
C ASN A 156 7.67 7.75 -0.50
N SER A 157 7.61 7.38 -1.77
CA SER A 157 7.24 6.02 -2.17
C SER A 157 8.23 5.00 -1.61
N ILE A 158 9.54 5.28 -1.68
CA ILE A 158 10.56 4.42 -1.07
C ILE A 158 10.38 4.34 0.45
N ARG A 159 10.29 5.49 1.15
CA ARG A 159 10.11 5.54 2.61
C ARG A 159 8.89 4.74 3.06
N LEU A 160 7.79 4.85 2.33
CA LEU A 160 6.56 4.10 2.59
C LEU A 160 6.78 2.58 2.48
N GLN A 161 7.46 2.11 1.44
CA GLN A 161 7.75 0.67 1.29
C GLN A 161 8.60 0.14 2.46
N TYR A 162 9.61 0.89 2.91
CA TYR A 162 10.41 0.53 4.08
C TYR A 162 9.59 0.56 5.37
N ALA A 163 8.73 1.56 5.57
CA ALA A 163 7.84 1.63 6.73
C ALA A 163 6.89 0.43 6.80
N GLN A 164 6.25 0.07 5.69
CA GLN A 164 5.33 -1.07 5.61
C GLN A 164 6.04 -2.41 5.87
N ALA A 165 7.17 -2.64 5.20
CA ALA A 165 7.96 -3.86 5.38
C ALA A 165 8.46 -4.00 6.83
N ALA A 166 9.04 -2.94 7.39
CA ALA A 166 9.56 -2.96 8.76
C ALA A 166 8.44 -3.12 9.79
N GLY A 167 7.31 -2.42 9.61
CA GLY A 167 6.14 -2.55 10.48
C GLY A 167 5.62 -3.98 10.50
N PHE A 168 5.45 -4.60 9.32
CA PHE A 168 5.03 -5.99 9.22
C PHE A 168 6.02 -6.94 9.90
N LEU A 169 7.33 -6.79 9.66
CA LEU A 169 8.35 -7.62 10.28
C LEU A 169 8.33 -7.49 11.81
N ALA A 170 8.24 -6.27 12.33
CA ALA A 170 8.16 -6.02 13.76
C ALA A 170 6.91 -6.66 14.39
N ASP A 171 5.76 -6.53 13.73
CA ASP A 171 4.48 -7.10 14.18
C ASP A 171 4.47 -8.63 14.20
N ASN A 172 5.32 -9.25 13.37
CA ASN A 172 5.47 -10.71 13.25
C ASN A 172 6.74 -11.24 13.95
N GLY A 173 7.21 -10.56 15.01
CA GLY A 173 8.28 -11.07 15.88
C GLY A 173 9.70 -10.92 15.31
N ARG A 174 9.88 -10.21 14.19
CA ARG A 174 11.18 -9.95 13.55
C ARG A 174 11.64 -8.50 13.79
N ALA A 175 11.58 -8.04 15.04
CA ALA A 175 11.93 -6.67 15.43
C ALA A 175 13.36 -6.26 15.00
N GLU A 176 14.35 -7.14 15.14
CA GLU A 176 15.74 -6.82 14.75
C GLU A 176 15.91 -6.63 13.24
N ASP A 177 15.17 -7.37 12.42
CA ASP A 177 15.19 -7.18 10.97
C ASP A 177 14.45 -5.90 10.57
N ALA A 178 13.35 -5.58 11.27
CA ALA A 178 12.67 -4.30 11.12
C ALA A 178 13.60 -3.12 11.42
N LYS A 179 14.35 -3.15 12.53
CA LYS A 179 15.34 -2.12 12.88
C LYS A 179 16.37 -1.94 11.76
N LYS A 180 16.91 -3.02 11.20
CA LYS A 180 17.90 -2.94 10.10
C LYS A 180 17.31 -2.23 8.88
N LEU A 181 16.07 -2.54 8.49
CA LEU A 181 15.43 -1.88 7.36
C LEU A 181 15.16 -0.39 7.64
N LEU A 182 14.69 -0.06 8.83
CA LEU A 182 14.44 1.33 9.23
C LEU A 182 15.72 2.16 9.22
N ASN A 183 16.79 1.64 9.82
CA ASN A 183 18.10 2.30 9.85
C ASN A 183 18.74 2.38 8.46
N LYS A 184 18.49 1.40 7.58
CA LYS A 184 18.89 1.50 6.17
C LYS A 184 18.16 2.66 5.49
N CYS A 185 16.86 2.82 5.70
CA CYS A 185 16.09 3.93 5.14
C CYS A 185 16.59 5.29 5.67
N ASP A 186 16.78 5.42 6.99
CA ASP A 186 17.29 6.64 7.64
C ASP A 186 18.67 7.02 7.09
N LYS A 187 19.62 6.07 7.05
CA LYS A 187 20.97 6.32 6.54
C LYS A 187 20.99 6.73 5.06
N MET A 188 20.04 6.20 4.27
CA MET A 188 19.99 6.47 2.83
C MET A 188 19.15 7.69 2.47
N MET A 189 18.47 8.31 3.43
CA MET A 189 17.68 9.52 3.26
C MET A 189 18.02 10.51 4.38
N LEU A 190 19.07 11.31 4.20
CA LEU A 190 19.50 12.26 5.22
C LEU A 190 18.37 13.24 5.53
N GLN A 191 18.13 13.47 6.82
CA GLN A 191 17.09 14.37 7.29
C GLN A 191 17.27 15.81 6.77
N GLU A 192 18.50 16.24 6.51
CA GLU A 192 18.79 17.56 5.92
C GLU A 192 18.32 17.69 4.47
N ASN A 193 18.31 16.59 3.70
CA ASN A 193 17.86 16.57 2.32
C ASN A 193 16.36 16.27 2.22
N PHE A 194 15.89 15.35 3.05
CA PHE A 194 14.52 14.84 3.02
C PHE A 194 14.01 14.61 4.45
N PRO A 195 13.52 15.67 5.12
CA PRO A 195 13.17 15.60 6.54
C PRO A 195 12.03 14.61 6.80
N TYR A 196 11.83 14.26 8.07
CA TYR A 196 10.70 13.41 8.47
C TYR A 196 9.39 14.17 8.50
N GLY A 197 9.36 15.38 9.07
CA GLY A 197 8.23 16.29 9.00
C GLY A 197 8.38 17.26 7.84
N MET A 198 7.35 17.37 6.99
CA MET A 198 7.30 18.31 5.88
C MET A 198 5.88 18.53 5.36
N VAL A 199 5.53 19.80 5.11
CA VAL A 199 4.33 20.16 4.35
C VAL A 199 4.33 19.52 2.95
N SER A 200 3.19 18.98 2.55
CA SER A 200 3.01 18.32 1.25
C SER A 200 1.53 18.23 0.89
N ARG A 201 1.23 17.91 -0.38
CA ARG A 201 -0.14 17.70 -0.85
C ARG A 201 -0.88 16.74 0.08
N ASN A 202 -2.00 17.20 0.65
CA ASN A 202 -2.85 16.42 1.55
C ASN A 202 -2.11 15.82 2.76
N GLN A 203 -1.00 16.42 3.23
CA GLN A 203 -0.14 15.91 4.33
C GLN A 203 0.48 14.53 4.05
N GLN A 204 0.64 14.13 2.79
CA GLN A 204 1.12 12.78 2.45
C GLN A 204 2.48 12.46 3.08
N HIS A 205 3.41 13.42 3.08
CA HIS A 205 4.74 13.25 3.65
C HIS A 205 4.68 12.93 5.14
N ASN A 206 3.90 13.71 5.90
CA ASN A 206 3.71 13.50 7.33
C ASN A 206 3.00 12.18 7.63
N GLN A 207 2.02 11.77 6.81
CA GLN A 207 1.36 10.47 6.94
C GLN A 207 2.32 9.29 6.73
N ILE A 208 3.23 9.39 5.74
CA ILE A 208 4.23 8.35 5.48
C ILE A 208 5.23 8.28 6.63
N SER A 209 5.71 9.42 7.11
CA SER A 209 6.62 9.46 8.26
C SER A 209 5.96 8.99 9.56
N LEU A 210 4.65 9.17 9.74
CA LEU A 210 3.90 8.56 10.84
C LEU A 210 3.87 7.03 10.77
N GLN A 211 3.77 6.45 9.57
CA GLN A 211 3.90 4.99 9.42
C GLN A 211 5.32 4.52 9.74
N LEU A 212 6.33 5.28 9.33
CA LEU A 212 7.73 5.00 9.68
C LEU A 212 7.95 5.09 11.20
N LEU A 213 7.37 6.09 11.87
CA LEU A 213 7.40 6.25 13.31
C LEU A 213 6.76 5.04 14.02
N TYR A 214 5.57 4.63 13.57
CA TYR A 214 4.90 3.45 14.10
C TYR A 214 5.77 2.20 13.97
N ALA A 215 6.37 1.97 12.79
CA ALA A 215 7.28 0.84 12.59
C ALA A 215 8.50 0.91 13.51
N ALA A 216 9.08 2.08 13.73
CA ALA A 216 10.19 2.27 14.67
C ALA A 216 9.78 1.95 16.11
N TYR A 217 8.61 2.40 16.56
CA TYR A 217 8.08 2.03 17.87
C TYR A 217 7.83 0.52 18.00
N ARG A 218 7.21 -0.12 17.01
CA ARG A 218 6.96 -1.58 17.01
C ARG A 218 8.26 -2.39 16.99
N ALA A 219 9.28 -1.89 16.31
CA ALA A 219 10.60 -2.50 16.30
C ALA A 219 11.39 -2.24 17.61
N GLY A 220 10.96 -1.30 18.46
CA GLY A 220 11.70 -0.88 19.65
C GLY A 220 12.91 0.01 19.35
N ASP A 221 12.95 0.66 18.17
CA ASP A 221 13.98 1.63 17.80
C ASP A 221 13.61 3.02 18.33
N MET A 222 13.78 3.21 19.62
CA MET A 222 13.36 4.45 20.30
C MET A 222 14.19 5.67 19.88
N GLU A 223 15.45 5.47 19.49
CA GLU A 223 16.31 6.56 19.00
C GLU A 223 15.75 7.14 17.70
N LEU A 224 15.50 6.28 16.71
CA LEU A 224 14.91 6.70 15.45
C LEU A 224 13.49 7.24 15.66
N ALA A 225 12.67 6.58 16.48
CA ALA A 225 11.31 7.04 16.78
C ALA A 225 11.31 8.47 17.36
N ASN A 226 12.21 8.78 18.29
CA ASN A 226 12.32 10.13 18.86
C ASN A 226 12.71 11.18 17.81
N ARG A 227 13.62 10.86 16.89
CA ARG A 227 14.00 11.77 15.78
C ARG A 227 12.85 12.04 14.83
N ILE A 228 12.14 10.98 14.41
CA ILE A 228 10.98 11.08 13.53
C ILE A 228 9.87 11.90 14.21
N SER A 229 9.52 11.55 15.46
CA SER A 229 8.47 12.23 16.21
C SER A 229 8.76 13.72 16.39
N SER A 230 9.98 14.07 16.78
CA SER A 230 10.39 15.47 16.97
C SER A 230 10.28 16.28 15.69
N SER A 231 10.67 15.70 14.55
CA SER A 231 10.57 16.37 13.25
C SER A 231 9.12 16.55 12.81
N LEU A 232 8.26 15.53 13.01
CA LEU A 232 6.83 15.61 12.70
C LEU A 232 6.13 16.66 13.56
N LYS A 233 6.37 16.62 14.87
CA LYS A 233 5.80 17.57 15.83
C LYS A 233 6.16 19.00 15.46
N LYS A 234 7.45 19.26 15.19
CA LYS A 234 7.93 20.57 14.77
C LYS A 234 7.19 21.08 13.54
N ASP A 235 7.12 20.27 12.47
CA ASP A 235 6.44 20.67 11.23
C ASP A 235 4.94 20.94 11.47
N MET A 236 4.24 20.03 12.14
CA MET A 236 2.80 20.17 12.41
C MET A 236 2.48 21.38 13.32
N GLU A 237 3.29 21.64 14.35
CA GLU A 237 3.13 22.82 15.22
C GLU A 237 3.42 24.13 14.47
N GLN A 238 4.40 24.14 13.56
CA GLN A 238 4.65 25.29 12.68
C GLN A 238 3.47 25.54 11.74
N GLN A 239 2.85 24.48 11.21
CA GLN A 239 1.64 24.62 10.40
C GLN A 239 0.46 25.17 11.23
N VAL A 240 0.25 24.71 12.47
CA VAL A 240 -0.75 25.29 13.39
C VAL A 240 -0.51 26.79 13.58
N ALA A 241 0.72 27.18 13.90
CA ALA A 241 1.08 28.58 14.08
C ALA A 241 0.84 29.41 12.80
N TYR A 242 1.13 28.84 11.63
CA TYR A 242 0.82 29.48 10.35
C TYR A 242 -0.68 29.71 10.18
N TYR A 243 -1.53 28.70 10.35
CA TYR A 243 -2.98 28.87 10.20
C TYR A 243 -3.55 29.89 11.19
N GLN A 244 -3.09 29.87 12.44
CA GLN A 244 -3.49 30.83 13.48
C GLN A 244 -3.03 32.28 13.18
N SER A 245 -1.98 32.45 12.37
CA SER A 245 -1.51 33.79 11.95
C SER A 245 -2.34 34.41 10.81
N LEU A 246 -3.18 33.62 10.14
CA LEU A 246 -4.00 34.08 9.02
C LEU A 246 -5.24 34.84 9.53
N ARG A 247 -5.65 35.83 8.75
CA ARG A 247 -6.97 36.48 8.92
C ARG A 247 -8.09 35.48 8.62
N ASP A 248 -9.23 35.64 9.29
CA ASP A 248 -10.39 34.74 9.23
C ASP A 248 -10.72 34.27 7.81
N THR A 249 -10.90 35.18 6.85
CA THR A 249 -11.24 34.83 5.46
C THR A 249 -10.23 33.94 4.75
N ARG A 250 -8.93 34.07 5.06
CA ARG A 250 -7.88 33.20 4.48
C ARG A 250 -7.78 31.88 5.22
N ARG A 251 -8.01 31.89 6.53
CA ARG A 251 -8.00 30.69 7.36
C ARG A 251 -9.18 29.78 7.03
N ASP A 252 -10.37 30.34 6.83
CA ASP A 252 -11.58 29.61 6.44
C ASP A 252 -11.37 28.85 5.12
N ASN A 253 -10.68 29.46 4.15
CA ASN A 253 -10.32 28.81 2.88
C ASN A 253 -9.35 27.63 3.04
N LEU A 254 -8.67 27.52 4.18
CA LEU A 254 -7.71 26.46 4.50
C LEU A 254 -8.18 25.59 5.67
N ALA A 255 -9.46 25.68 6.04
CA ALA A 255 -10.01 24.99 7.21
C ALA A 255 -9.81 23.47 7.13
N TYR A 256 -9.91 22.90 5.92
CA TYR A 256 -9.72 21.46 5.70
C TYR A 256 -8.27 21.01 5.93
N GLU A 257 -7.30 21.79 5.43
CA GLU A 257 -5.89 21.54 5.62
C GLU A 257 -5.48 21.72 7.09
N GLU A 258 -6.01 22.76 7.75
CA GLU A 258 -5.83 23.00 9.18
C GLU A 258 -6.38 21.84 10.01
N GLU A 259 -7.62 21.40 9.75
CA GLU A 259 -8.24 20.27 10.44
C GLU A 259 -7.42 18.98 10.24
N ARG A 260 -7.00 18.71 9.01
CA ARG A 260 -6.15 17.56 8.69
C ARG A 260 -4.83 17.58 9.46
N ASN A 261 -4.15 18.72 9.51
CA ASN A 261 -2.92 18.88 10.29
C ASN A 261 -3.18 18.63 11.79
N ASN A 262 -4.24 19.22 12.34
CA ASN A 262 -4.63 19.04 13.74
C ASN A 262 -4.96 17.58 14.07
N ASN A 263 -5.62 16.86 13.17
CA ASN A 263 -5.90 15.44 13.31
C ASN A 263 -4.61 14.61 13.36
N LEU A 264 -3.63 14.90 12.49
CA LEU A 264 -2.34 14.22 12.51
C LEU A 264 -1.53 14.53 13.78
N LEU A 265 -1.54 15.78 14.25
CA LEU A 265 -0.84 16.16 15.48
C LEU A 265 -1.44 15.48 16.72
N ARG A 266 -2.77 15.35 16.78
CA ARG A 266 -3.45 14.54 17.80
C ARG A 266 -3.07 13.06 17.71
N GLY A 267 -3.04 12.51 16.49
CA GLY A 267 -2.62 11.13 16.24
C GLY A 267 -1.17 10.86 16.67
N LEU A 268 -0.26 11.78 16.37
CA LEU A 268 1.14 11.73 16.82
C LEU A 268 1.22 11.69 18.35
N THR A 269 0.53 12.61 19.02
CA THR A 269 0.53 12.69 20.49
C THR A 269 -0.04 11.41 21.12
N GLY A 270 -1.12 10.87 20.56
CA GLY A 270 -1.70 9.60 21.01
C GLY A 270 -0.74 8.42 20.85
N LEU A 271 -0.03 8.35 19.72
CA LEU A 271 0.98 7.33 19.46
C LEU A 271 2.14 7.42 20.47
N GLU A 272 2.67 8.63 20.73
CA GLU A 272 3.72 8.82 21.74
C GLU A 272 3.28 8.36 23.13
N GLN A 273 2.05 8.67 23.54
CA GLN A 273 1.51 8.26 24.83
C GLN A 273 1.36 6.74 24.95
N GLN A 274 0.85 6.09 23.89
CA GLN A 274 0.69 4.65 23.84
C GLN A 274 2.00 3.90 24.07
N PHE A 275 3.10 4.37 23.46
CA PHE A 275 4.40 3.71 23.55
C PHE A 275 5.24 4.16 24.76
N LYS A 276 4.95 5.32 25.37
CA LYS A 276 5.54 5.73 26.66
C LYS A 276 4.92 4.97 27.85
N ASN A 277 3.62 4.67 27.78
CA ASN A 277 2.87 3.95 28.82
C ASN A 277 2.15 2.75 28.18
N PRO A 278 2.87 1.67 27.82
CA PRO A 278 2.24 0.51 27.21
C PRO A 278 1.22 -0.06 28.19
N LYS A 279 -0.07 -0.03 27.81
CA LYS A 279 -1.08 -0.79 28.55
C LYS A 279 -0.70 -2.27 28.46
N PRO A 280 -0.81 -3.06 29.56
CA PRO A 280 -0.64 -4.49 29.48
C PRO A 280 -1.59 -5.03 28.40
N VAL A 281 -1.07 -5.90 27.54
CA VAL A 281 -1.83 -6.52 26.45
C VAL A 281 -2.92 -7.38 27.08
N THR A 282 -4.08 -6.79 27.36
CA THR A 282 -5.32 -7.56 27.50
C THR A 282 -5.58 -8.20 26.15
N GLU A 283 -5.85 -9.50 26.17
CA GLU A 283 -6.03 -10.40 25.03
C GLU A 283 -6.63 -9.72 23.80
N LEU A 284 -6.05 -10.03 22.64
CA LEU A 284 -6.49 -9.63 21.30
C LEU A 284 -8.02 -9.56 21.23
N PRO A 285 -8.63 -8.42 20.86
CA PRO A 285 -10.02 -8.42 20.46
C PRO A 285 -10.16 -9.40 19.30
N GLN A 286 -10.88 -10.50 19.54
CA GLN A 286 -11.30 -11.37 18.46
C GLN A 286 -12.09 -10.53 17.46
N THR A 287 -11.71 -10.68 16.18
CA THR A 287 -12.46 -10.23 15.00
C THR A 287 -12.62 -8.71 14.83
N ILE A 288 -11.96 -8.17 13.81
CA ILE A 288 -12.44 -6.97 13.11
C ILE A 288 -13.83 -7.33 12.56
N PRO A 289 -14.90 -6.57 12.84
CA PRO A 289 -16.19 -6.81 12.21
C PRO A 289 -16.03 -6.65 10.71
N GLY A 290 -16.21 -7.74 9.97
CA GLY A 290 -16.32 -7.71 8.52
C GLY A 290 -17.43 -6.74 8.14
N ASN A 291 -17.17 -5.94 7.10
CA ASN A 291 -18.17 -5.09 6.45
C ASN A 291 -19.48 -5.88 6.29
N ALA A 292 -20.49 -5.54 7.08
CA ALA A 292 -21.84 -5.97 6.83
C ALA A 292 -22.25 -5.37 5.48
N ALA A 293 -22.56 -6.24 4.52
CA ALA A 293 -23.21 -5.84 3.28
C ALA A 293 -24.49 -5.06 3.63
N PRO A 294 -24.83 -3.98 2.89
CA PRO A 294 -26.09 -3.30 3.10
C PRO A 294 -27.22 -4.28 2.77
N ALA A 295 -28.07 -4.55 3.75
CA ALA A 295 -29.35 -5.20 3.51
C ALA A 295 -30.18 -4.25 2.64
N THR A 296 -30.47 -4.67 1.40
CA THR A 296 -31.48 -4.01 0.57
C THR A 296 -32.87 -4.54 0.93
N PRO A 297 -33.90 -3.69 0.86
CA PRO A 297 -35.30 -4.11 0.99
C PRO A 297 -35.73 -5.06 -0.13
#